data_AF-A0A1I8CEN2-F1
#
_entry.id   AF-A0A1I8CEN2-F1
#
_cell.length_a   1.000
_cell.length_b   1.000
_cell.length_c   1.000
_cell.angle_alpha   90.00
_cell.angle_beta   90.00
_cell.angle_gamma   90.00
#
_symmetry.space_group_name_H-M   'P 1'
#
loop_
_entity.id
_entity.type
_entity.pdbx_description
1 polymer ?
#
loop_
_entity_poly.entity_id
_entity_poly.type
_entity_poly.pdbx_seq_one_letter_code
_entity_poly.pdbx_strand_id
1 'polypeptide(L)'
;MNSIERNTCLKFQRRQKESDYLTIQNKANEGCYSLVGRDKGPQVLMLESSNVATCIAYQIVVHELLHVSGLWHEQMRSDRDSYLKINYNNIDSWSYPQFAKVSASEATTYNVPYDYKSIMHYDKTAFAKRAGLITMQTKDKSMQDVIGKMSDVSKYDYFKVCSIYNCKTCMNDNNWKNLLKKKKKVKGQDGEEFDINQDLTSTTKEVISNLNEGISPKVTTIPPVNATKLIIPNQDKETCGDLFPNVCRSLLGDSESPKTICKMFGPVLDSWCCKSCKVAIN
;
A
#
# COMPACT_ATOMS: atom_id res chain seq x y z
N MET A 1 -1.98 -16.02 13.76
CA MET A 1 -2.34 -17.11 12.82
C MET A 1 -3.79 -17.57 12.98
N ASN A 2 -4.19 -18.24 14.08
CA ASN A 2 -5.57 -18.73 14.28
C ASN A 2 -6.68 -17.69 14.00
N SER A 3 -6.48 -16.43 14.41
CA SER A 3 -7.40 -15.32 14.13
C SER A 3 -7.65 -15.12 12.63
N ILE A 4 -6.61 -15.18 11.79
CA ILE A 4 -6.71 -15.07 10.34
C ILE A 4 -7.34 -16.35 9.75
N GLU A 5 -6.96 -17.53 10.21
CA GLU A 5 -7.45 -18.81 9.66
C GLU A 5 -8.93 -19.09 9.93
N ARG A 6 -9.48 -18.54 11.02
CA ARG A 6 -10.91 -18.65 11.36
C ARG A 6 -11.77 -17.69 10.55
N ASN A 7 -11.21 -16.54 10.16
CA ASN A 7 -11.94 -15.46 9.53
C ASN A 7 -11.72 -15.37 8.01
N THR A 8 -10.78 -16.14 7.48
CA THR A 8 -10.44 -16.16 6.06
C THR A 8 -10.25 -17.60 5.58
N CYS A 9 -9.97 -17.78 4.29
CA CYS A 9 -9.60 -19.07 3.72
C CYS A 9 -8.09 -19.38 3.81
N LEU A 10 -7.28 -18.49 4.37
CA LEU A 10 -5.85 -18.73 4.57
C LEU A 10 -5.58 -19.81 5.61
N LYS A 11 -4.47 -20.53 5.43
CA LYS A 11 -3.95 -21.54 6.35
C LYS A 11 -2.44 -21.36 6.50
N PHE A 12 -1.96 -21.38 7.73
CA PHE A 12 -0.54 -21.36 8.08
C PHE A 12 -0.12 -22.79 8.39
N GLN A 13 0.87 -23.29 7.66
CA GLN A 13 1.37 -24.65 7.83
C GLN A 13 2.86 -24.61 8.09
N ARG A 14 3.35 -25.58 8.87
CA ARG A 14 4.78 -25.74 9.09
C ARG A 14 5.43 -26.16 7.79
N ARG A 15 6.32 -25.33 7.27
CA ARG A 15 7.10 -25.60 6.06
C ARG A 15 7.75 -26.98 6.10
N GLN A 16 7.67 -27.70 4.99
CA GLN A 16 8.38 -28.95 4.74
C GLN A 16 9.42 -28.75 3.64
N LYS A 17 8.99 -28.46 2.40
CA LYS A 17 9.83 -28.41 1.19
C LYS A 17 9.55 -27.20 0.30
N GLU A 18 8.62 -26.34 0.70
CA GLU A 18 8.21 -25.16 -0.04
C GLU A 18 9.41 -24.22 -0.25
N SER A 19 9.56 -23.69 -1.46
CA SER A 19 10.62 -22.74 -1.81
C SER A 19 10.35 -21.37 -1.18
N ASP A 20 9.10 -20.94 -1.20
CA ASP A 20 8.64 -19.64 -0.72
C ASP A 20 8.00 -19.84 0.66
N TYR A 21 8.52 -19.17 1.69
CA TYR A 21 8.05 -19.38 3.06
C TYR A 21 8.41 -18.23 3.99
N LEU A 22 7.67 -18.12 5.09
CA LEU A 22 7.99 -17.20 6.18
C LEU A 22 9.07 -17.77 7.08
N THR A 23 10.06 -16.94 7.40
CA THR A 23 11.00 -17.16 8.50
C THR A 23 10.70 -16.17 9.62
N ILE A 24 10.19 -16.69 10.74
CA ILE A 24 9.95 -15.87 11.93
C ILE A 24 11.28 -15.72 12.66
N GLN A 25 11.74 -14.47 12.82
CA GLN A 25 13.00 -14.16 13.46
C GLN A 25 12.79 -13.23 14.65
N ASN A 26 13.68 -13.35 15.64
CA ASN A 26 13.80 -12.43 16.76
C ASN A 26 15.25 -11.93 16.80
N LYS A 27 15.45 -10.65 16.50
CA LYS A 27 16.74 -9.97 16.58
C LYS A 27 16.56 -8.66 17.34
N ALA A 28 17.48 -8.34 18.23
CA ALA A 28 17.45 -7.10 18.99
C ALA A 28 17.80 -5.90 18.08
N ASN A 29 17.16 -4.76 18.35
CA ASN A 29 17.31 -3.49 17.62
C ASN A 29 16.84 -3.50 16.15
N GLU A 30 15.93 -4.40 15.80
CA GLU A 30 15.37 -4.52 14.44
C GLU A 30 13.88 -4.11 14.39
N GLY A 31 13.18 -4.11 15.53
CA GLY A 31 11.77 -3.80 15.61
C GLY A 31 10.85 -4.89 15.05
N CYS A 32 9.72 -4.46 14.51
CA CYS A 32 8.69 -5.34 13.93
C CYS A 32 8.52 -4.97 12.45
N TYR A 33 8.65 -5.96 11.56
CA TYR A 33 8.39 -5.75 10.14
C TYR A 33 8.15 -7.05 9.38
N SER A 34 7.46 -6.92 8.24
CA SER A 34 7.44 -7.91 7.18
C SER A 34 7.28 -7.27 5.81
N LEU A 35 7.49 -8.07 4.77
CA LEU A 35 7.14 -7.71 3.39
C LEU A 35 5.63 -7.76 3.19
N VAL A 36 5.15 -6.95 2.24
CA VAL A 36 3.75 -7.01 1.81
C VAL A 36 3.58 -8.11 0.77
N GLY A 37 2.80 -9.13 1.11
CA GLY A 37 2.50 -10.26 0.23
C GLY A 37 3.58 -11.35 0.21
N ARG A 38 3.56 -12.15 -0.87
CA ARG A 38 4.47 -13.28 -1.08
C ARG A 38 5.66 -12.84 -1.93
N ASP A 39 6.86 -12.98 -1.38
CA ASP A 39 8.11 -12.85 -2.12
C ASP A 39 8.67 -14.22 -2.54
N LYS A 40 9.66 -14.24 -3.45
CA LYS A 40 10.35 -15.47 -3.86
C LYS A 40 11.34 -15.91 -2.79
N GLY A 41 11.28 -17.17 -2.38
CA GLY A 41 12.20 -17.72 -1.39
C GLY A 41 11.82 -17.44 0.08
N PRO A 42 12.78 -17.53 1.01
CA PRO A 42 12.55 -17.22 2.41
C PRO A 42 12.31 -15.71 2.60
N GLN A 43 11.15 -15.34 3.15
CA GLN A 43 10.85 -13.95 3.52
C GLN A 43 10.81 -13.81 5.05
N VAL A 44 11.30 -12.70 5.59
CA VAL A 44 11.41 -12.49 7.05
C VAL A 44 10.11 -11.91 7.62
N LEU A 45 9.71 -12.47 8.76
CA LEU A 45 8.78 -11.87 9.70
C LEU A 45 9.58 -11.56 10.97
N MET A 46 9.98 -10.30 11.15
CA MET A 46 10.77 -9.88 12.30
C MET A 46 9.83 -9.55 13.46
N LEU A 47 10.02 -10.23 14.58
CA LEU A 47 9.29 -10.01 15.81
C LEU A 47 10.31 -9.89 16.95
N GLU A 48 10.88 -8.69 17.10
CA GLU A 48 11.80 -8.42 18.19
C GLU A 48 11.16 -8.72 19.56
N SER A 49 11.91 -9.40 20.41
CA SER A 49 11.61 -9.57 21.82
C SER A 49 12.92 -9.46 22.59
N SER A 50 13.22 -8.25 23.04
CA SER A 50 14.47 -7.90 23.71
C SER A 50 14.20 -7.01 24.94
N ASN A 51 15.26 -6.57 25.61
CA ASN A 51 15.16 -5.58 26.69
C ASN A 51 14.90 -4.14 26.16
N VAL A 52 14.93 -3.93 24.85
CA VAL A 52 14.74 -2.62 24.19
C VAL A 52 13.31 -2.46 23.68
N ALA A 53 12.78 -3.51 23.03
CA ALA A 53 11.44 -3.49 22.45
C ALA A 53 10.81 -4.89 22.45
N THR A 54 9.49 -4.95 22.32
CA THR A 54 8.76 -6.20 22.12
C THR A 54 7.65 -6.05 21.09
N CYS A 55 7.65 -6.97 20.13
CA CYS A 55 6.62 -7.20 19.12
C CYS A 55 5.71 -8.36 19.51
N ILE A 56 5.94 -9.01 20.65
CA ILE A 56 5.21 -10.22 21.09
C ILE A 56 3.90 -9.84 21.77
N ALA A 57 3.10 -9.05 21.06
CA ALA A 57 1.74 -8.70 21.42
C ALA A 57 0.81 -9.10 20.26
N TYR A 58 -0.38 -9.61 20.58
CA TYR A 58 -1.30 -10.14 19.59
C TYR A 58 -1.56 -9.18 18.42
N GLN A 59 -1.84 -7.91 18.73
CA GLN A 59 -2.15 -6.86 17.76
C GLN A 59 -0.97 -6.57 16.82
N ILE A 60 0.27 -6.65 17.31
CA ILE A 60 1.48 -6.44 16.50
C ILE A 60 1.72 -7.66 15.61
N VAL A 61 1.70 -8.86 16.18
CA VAL A 61 1.93 -10.09 15.40
C VAL A 61 0.88 -10.26 14.29
N VAL A 62 -0.40 -9.94 14.57
CA VAL A 62 -1.44 -10.05 13.55
C VAL A 62 -1.34 -8.94 12.50
N HIS A 63 -0.91 -7.72 12.86
CA HIS A 63 -0.57 -6.65 11.91
C HIS A 63 0.50 -7.10 10.92
N GLU A 64 1.62 -7.65 11.41
CA GLU A 64 2.70 -8.12 10.53
C GLU A 64 2.27 -9.31 9.67
N LEU A 65 1.42 -10.21 10.18
CA LEU A 65 0.85 -11.29 9.38
C LEU A 65 -0.15 -10.79 8.32
N LEU A 66 -0.79 -9.64 8.53
CA LEU A 66 -1.64 -9.00 7.53
C LEU A 66 -0.80 -8.34 6.42
N HIS A 67 0.39 -7.80 6.74
CA HIS A 67 1.36 -7.44 5.71
C HIS A 67 1.72 -8.65 4.84
N VAL A 68 2.09 -9.78 5.45
CA VAL A 68 2.34 -11.03 4.71
C VAL A 68 1.14 -11.45 3.85
N SER A 69 -0.08 -11.20 4.34
CA SER A 69 -1.33 -11.49 3.61
C SER A 69 -1.64 -10.48 2.49
N GLY A 70 -0.76 -9.51 2.23
CA GLY A 70 -0.85 -8.56 1.13
C GLY A 70 -1.49 -7.22 1.49
N LEU A 71 -1.67 -6.88 2.77
CA LEU A 71 -2.19 -5.57 3.15
C LEU A 71 -1.07 -4.55 3.31
N TRP A 72 -1.22 -3.41 2.64
CA TRP A 72 -0.51 -2.18 2.97
C TRP A 72 -1.14 -1.49 4.17
N HIS A 73 -0.45 -0.50 4.73
CA HIS A 73 -1.05 0.34 5.76
C HIS A 73 -2.26 1.12 5.24
N GLU A 74 -3.27 1.33 6.10
CA GLU A 74 -4.53 1.95 5.68
C GLU A 74 -4.35 3.40 5.22
N GLN A 75 -3.45 4.16 5.86
CA GLN A 75 -3.15 5.55 5.48
C GLN A 75 -2.42 5.69 4.15
N MET A 76 -1.96 4.57 3.56
CA MET A 76 -1.30 4.54 2.25
C MET A 76 -2.29 4.30 1.11
N ARG A 77 -3.59 4.13 1.38
CA ARG A 77 -4.58 3.97 0.31
C ARG A 77 -4.57 5.13 -0.68
N SER A 78 -4.83 4.83 -1.94
CA SER A 78 -4.92 5.83 -3.03
C SER A 78 -6.01 6.89 -2.78
N ASP A 79 -7.09 6.52 -2.08
CA ASP A 79 -8.22 7.38 -1.71
C ASP A 79 -8.10 8.03 -0.32
N ARG A 80 -6.97 7.86 0.38
CA ARG A 80 -6.81 8.31 1.79
C ARG A 80 -7.01 9.81 2.00
N ASP A 81 -6.73 10.65 1.00
CA ASP A 81 -6.88 12.11 1.10
C ASP A 81 -8.35 12.54 1.22
N SER A 82 -9.30 11.66 0.96
CA SER A 82 -10.73 11.87 1.26
C SER A 82 -11.05 11.75 2.75
N TYR A 83 -10.17 11.12 3.53
CA TYR A 83 -10.38 10.71 4.93
C TYR A 83 -9.35 11.30 5.90
N LEU A 84 -8.15 11.60 5.40
CA LEU A 84 -7.03 12.13 6.16
C LEU A 84 -6.48 13.40 5.50
N LYS A 85 -5.82 14.22 6.32
CA LYS A 85 -4.86 15.22 5.90
C LYS A 85 -3.51 14.89 6.55
N ILE A 86 -2.46 14.76 5.74
CA ILE A 86 -1.10 14.52 6.22
C ILE A 86 -0.40 15.86 6.44
N ASN A 87 0.12 16.07 7.65
CA ASN A 87 0.83 17.28 8.04
C ASN A 87 2.34 17.07 7.87
N TYR A 88 2.84 17.08 6.63
CA TYR A 88 4.26 16.83 6.32
C TYR A 88 5.23 17.71 7.13
N ASN A 89 4.86 18.97 7.43
CA ASN A 89 5.68 19.85 8.28
C ASN A 89 5.92 19.33 9.71
N ASN A 90 5.10 18.39 10.18
CA ASN A 90 5.23 17.76 11.50
C ASN A 90 5.98 16.43 11.45
N ILE A 91 6.27 15.91 10.27
CA ILE A 91 6.90 14.60 10.05
C ILE A 91 8.41 14.81 9.89
N ASP A 92 9.20 13.86 10.36
CA ASP A 92 10.61 13.81 10.03
C ASP A 92 10.79 13.56 8.52
N SER A 93 11.59 14.37 7.82
CA SER A 93 11.73 14.26 6.36
C SER A 93 12.18 12.87 5.90
N TRP A 94 12.99 12.17 6.70
CA TRP A 94 13.42 10.80 6.42
C TRP A 94 12.28 9.79 6.45
N SER A 95 11.15 10.15 7.08
CA SER A 95 9.95 9.30 7.22
C SER A 95 8.84 9.63 6.23
N TYR A 96 9.03 10.58 5.30
CA TYR A 96 8.03 10.89 4.27
C TYR A 96 7.55 9.68 3.45
N PRO A 97 8.41 8.71 3.08
CA PRO A 97 7.98 7.49 2.38
C PRO A 97 6.91 6.68 3.13
N GLN A 98 6.86 6.73 4.47
CA GLN A 98 5.85 6.04 5.28
C GLN A 98 4.42 6.55 5.05
N PHE A 99 4.28 7.72 4.42
CA PHE A 99 3.01 8.38 4.11
C PHE A 99 2.71 8.43 2.61
N ALA A 100 3.55 7.78 1.78
CA ALA A 100 3.32 7.67 0.36
C ALA A 100 2.03 6.88 0.08
N LYS A 101 1.29 7.28 -0.95
CA LYS A 101 0.12 6.53 -1.40
C LYS A 101 0.56 5.40 -2.31
N VAL A 102 0.01 4.21 -2.10
CA VAL A 102 0.13 3.07 -3.00
C VAL A 102 -0.83 3.30 -4.18
N SER A 103 -0.34 3.03 -5.39
CA SER A 103 -1.13 3.19 -6.61
C SER A 103 -2.33 2.23 -6.64
N ALA A 104 -3.44 2.63 -7.26
CA ALA A 104 -4.61 1.76 -7.39
C ALA A 104 -4.35 0.50 -8.24
N SER A 105 -3.34 0.54 -9.12
CA SER A 105 -2.88 -0.62 -9.90
C SER A 105 -2.15 -1.66 -9.05
N GLU A 106 -1.54 -1.24 -7.94
CA GLU A 106 -0.80 -2.10 -7.03
C GLU A 106 -1.67 -2.59 -5.88
N ALA A 107 -2.45 -1.69 -5.27
CA ALA A 107 -3.40 -2.03 -4.22
C ALA A 107 -4.73 -1.31 -4.45
N THR A 108 -5.75 -2.08 -4.86
CA THR A 108 -7.13 -1.55 -4.94
C THR A 108 -7.74 -1.47 -3.55
N THR A 109 -8.87 -0.76 -3.44
CA THR A 109 -9.65 -0.71 -2.19
C THR A 109 -10.53 -1.94 -2.00
N TYR A 110 -10.63 -2.83 -3.01
CA TYR A 110 -11.55 -3.97 -3.05
C TYR A 110 -13.02 -3.62 -2.77
N ASN A 111 -13.43 -2.37 -3.08
CA ASN A 111 -14.73 -1.79 -2.69
C ASN A 111 -14.99 -1.81 -1.17
N VAL A 112 -13.94 -1.92 -0.35
CA VAL A 112 -14.00 -1.81 1.09
C VAL A 112 -13.85 -0.33 1.48
N PRO A 113 -14.76 0.23 2.29
CA PRO A 113 -14.65 1.60 2.79
C PRO A 113 -13.32 1.85 3.51
N TYR A 114 -12.90 3.11 3.58
CA TYR A 114 -11.74 3.48 4.41
C TYR A 114 -12.04 3.16 5.88
N ASP A 115 -11.09 2.51 6.53
CA ASP A 115 -11.28 2.02 7.89
C ASP A 115 -10.34 2.67 8.90
N TYR A 116 -10.83 3.70 9.58
CA TYR A 116 -10.11 4.33 10.71
C TYR A 116 -9.81 3.36 11.86
N LYS A 117 -10.52 2.24 11.94
CA LYS A 117 -10.34 1.18 12.95
C LYS A 117 -9.63 -0.06 12.38
N SER A 118 -8.95 0.10 11.24
CA SER A 118 -8.07 -0.95 10.73
C SER A 118 -6.89 -1.11 11.67
N ILE A 119 -6.50 -2.35 11.92
CA ILE A 119 -5.26 -2.63 12.64
C ILE A 119 -4.02 -2.22 11.83
N MET A 120 -4.19 -2.02 10.51
CA MET A 120 -3.16 -1.54 9.58
C MET A 120 -3.03 -0.02 9.53
N HIS A 121 -3.81 0.73 10.33
CA HIS A 121 -3.76 2.18 10.34
C HIS A 121 -2.74 2.69 11.39
N TYR A 122 -1.89 3.63 11.02
CA TYR A 122 -0.98 4.28 11.98
C TYR A 122 -1.69 5.21 12.99
N ASP A 123 -1.03 5.44 14.13
CA ASP A 123 -1.44 6.44 15.12
C ASP A 123 -1.28 7.87 14.57
N LYS A 124 -2.10 8.80 15.10
CA LYS A 124 -2.12 10.22 14.69
C LYS A 124 -0.77 10.95 14.80
N THR A 125 0.15 10.47 15.65
CA THR A 125 1.47 11.05 15.91
C THR A 125 2.63 10.24 15.31
N ALA A 126 2.34 9.20 14.53
CA ALA A 126 3.36 8.36 13.93
C ALA A 126 4.39 9.19 13.16
N PHE A 127 5.68 8.91 13.38
CA PHE A 127 6.83 9.58 12.75
C PHE A 127 6.87 11.11 12.94
N ALA A 128 6.25 11.62 14.00
CA ALA A 128 6.35 13.02 14.37
C ALA A 128 7.80 13.40 14.69
N LYS A 129 8.29 14.50 14.12
CA LYS A 129 9.64 15.01 14.39
C LYS A 129 9.84 15.50 15.84
N ARG A 130 8.74 15.71 16.57
CA ARG A 130 8.70 16.04 18.01
C ARG A 130 7.46 15.43 18.66
N ALA A 131 7.59 15.03 19.92
CA ALA A 131 6.49 14.45 20.70
C ALA A 131 5.25 15.37 20.70
N GLY A 132 4.08 14.75 20.54
CA GLY A 132 2.78 15.43 20.58
C GLY A 132 2.33 16.09 19.27
N LEU A 133 3.18 16.17 18.25
CA LEU A 133 2.75 16.71 16.95
C LEU A 133 1.86 15.71 16.21
N ILE A 134 0.72 16.19 15.72
CA ILE A 134 -0.19 15.40 14.88
C ILE A 134 0.35 15.38 13.45
N THR A 135 0.74 14.21 12.97
CA THR A 135 1.19 13.98 11.59
C THR A 135 0.04 13.59 10.68
N MET A 136 -1.01 12.96 11.22
CA MET A 136 -2.22 12.59 10.49
C MET A 136 -3.47 13.15 11.14
N GLN A 137 -4.14 14.05 10.43
CA GLN A 137 -5.40 14.63 10.87
C GLN A 137 -6.57 13.90 10.19
N THR A 138 -7.52 13.39 10.96
CA THR A 138 -8.73 12.76 10.43
C THR A 138 -9.74 13.83 10.01
N LYS A 139 -10.40 13.64 8.85
CA LYS A 139 -11.50 14.53 8.44
C LYS A 139 -12.75 14.31 9.30
N ASP A 140 -13.03 13.06 9.66
CA ASP A 140 -13.95 12.76 10.76
C ASP A 140 -13.23 13.01 12.09
N LYS A 141 -13.60 14.08 12.78
CA LYS A 141 -12.97 14.47 14.06
C LYS A 141 -13.18 13.43 15.16
N SER A 142 -14.27 12.66 15.12
CA SER A 142 -14.55 11.63 16.12
C SER A 142 -13.56 10.45 16.05
N MET A 143 -12.85 10.31 14.93
CA MET A 143 -11.86 9.25 14.71
C MET A 143 -10.43 9.68 15.05
N GLN A 144 -10.19 10.96 15.39
CA GLN A 144 -8.84 11.50 15.56
C GLN A 144 -8.03 10.78 16.65
N ASP A 145 -8.68 10.39 17.73
CA ASP A 145 -8.08 9.68 18.86
C ASP A 145 -8.27 8.16 18.82
N VAL A 146 -8.87 7.66 17.74
CA VAL A 146 -9.21 6.24 17.52
C VAL A 146 -8.15 5.54 16.67
N ILE A 147 -7.66 6.21 15.62
CA ILE A 147 -6.69 5.63 14.68
C ILE A 147 -5.43 5.12 15.39
N GLY A 148 -4.90 3.97 14.94
CA GLY A 148 -3.66 3.38 15.45
C GLY A 148 -3.71 2.74 16.83
N LYS A 149 -4.89 2.63 17.46
CA LYS A 149 -5.05 2.08 18.82
C LYS A 149 -5.82 0.77 18.87
N MET A 150 -5.98 0.10 17.73
CA MET A 150 -6.79 -1.12 17.63
C MET A 150 -6.07 -2.31 18.27
N SER A 151 -6.81 -3.06 19.09
CA SER A 151 -6.31 -4.28 19.74
C SER A 151 -6.64 -5.55 18.96
N ASP A 152 -7.47 -5.46 17.92
CA ASP A 152 -7.90 -6.60 17.10
C ASP A 152 -8.13 -6.20 15.64
N VAL A 153 -8.18 -7.22 14.78
CA VAL A 153 -8.37 -7.09 13.34
C VAL A 153 -9.79 -6.65 13.04
N SER A 154 -9.94 -5.66 12.17
CA SER A 154 -11.27 -5.18 11.81
C SER A 154 -11.97 -6.14 10.84
N LYS A 155 -13.31 -6.05 10.77
CA LYS A 155 -14.11 -6.70 9.73
C LYS A 155 -13.61 -6.34 8.31
N TYR A 156 -13.19 -5.10 8.12
CA TYR A 156 -12.78 -4.61 6.81
C TYR A 156 -11.37 -5.08 6.43
N ASP A 157 -10.49 -5.31 7.40
CA ASP A 157 -9.20 -5.97 7.18
C ASP A 157 -9.41 -7.40 6.66
N TYR A 158 -10.28 -8.19 7.31
CA TYR A 158 -10.62 -9.53 6.83
C TYR A 158 -11.27 -9.51 5.44
N PHE A 159 -12.15 -8.55 5.16
CA PHE A 159 -12.75 -8.42 3.82
C PHE A 159 -11.72 -8.14 2.73
N LYS A 160 -10.68 -7.33 3.01
CA LYS A 160 -9.58 -7.11 2.06
C LYS A 160 -8.82 -8.42 1.81
N VAL A 161 -8.41 -9.14 2.87
CA VAL A 161 -7.72 -10.43 2.73
C VAL A 161 -8.59 -11.45 1.97
N CYS A 162 -9.86 -11.59 2.34
CA CYS A 162 -10.79 -12.47 1.65
C CYS A 162 -11.00 -12.09 0.18
N SER A 163 -10.89 -10.80 -0.17
CA SER A 163 -10.97 -10.32 -1.55
C SER A 163 -9.71 -10.66 -2.34
N ILE A 164 -8.52 -10.45 -1.75
CA ILE A 164 -7.22 -10.80 -2.35
C ILE A 164 -7.18 -12.29 -2.70
N TYR A 165 -7.59 -13.16 -1.78
CA TYR A 165 -7.54 -14.62 -1.96
C TYR A 165 -8.84 -15.24 -2.50
N ASN A 166 -9.81 -14.41 -2.89
CA ASN A 166 -11.11 -14.85 -3.42
C ASN A 166 -11.80 -15.93 -2.55
N CYS A 167 -11.79 -15.75 -1.22
CA CYS A 167 -12.34 -16.73 -0.29
C CYS A 167 -13.84 -16.98 -0.53
N LYS A 168 -14.25 -18.26 -0.51
CA LYS A 168 -15.66 -18.67 -0.59
C LYS A 168 -16.45 -18.19 0.64
N THR A 169 -15.87 -18.37 1.82
CA THR A 169 -16.44 -17.95 3.11
C THR A 169 -15.49 -16.93 3.74
N CYS A 170 -16.03 -15.87 4.33
CA CYS A 170 -15.26 -14.88 5.08
C CYS A 170 -15.97 -14.58 6.39
N MET A 171 -15.27 -14.66 7.52
CA MET A 171 -15.85 -14.55 8.86
C MET A 171 -17.12 -15.40 9.03
N ASN A 172 -17.08 -16.66 8.57
CA ASN A 172 -18.21 -17.62 8.56
C ASN A 172 -19.45 -17.19 7.73
N ASP A 173 -19.34 -16.19 6.87
CA ASP A 173 -20.41 -15.78 5.94
C ASP A 173 -20.04 -16.15 4.48
N ASN A 174 -20.93 -16.88 3.80
CA ASN A 174 -20.79 -17.23 2.37
C ASN A 174 -21.28 -16.12 1.42
N ASN A 175 -22.05 -15.16 1.94
CA ASN A 175 -22.65 -14.05 1.20
C ASN A 175 -21.91 -12.73 1.43
N TRP A 176 -20.73 -12.77 2.06
CA TRP A 176 -19.95 -11.59 2.47
C TRP A 176 -19.70 -10.60 1.32
N LYS A 177 -19.53 -11.09 0.08
CA LYS A 177 -19.34 -10.26 -1.12
C LYS A 177 -20.53 -9.33 -1.39
N ASN A 178 -21.75 -9.72 -1.00
CA ASN A 178 -22.93 -8.86 -1.15
C ASN A 178 -22.86 -7.63 -0.24
N LEU A 179 -22.16 -7.71 0.89
CA LEU A 179 -21.95 -6.59 1.80
C LEU A 179 -21.05 -5.50 1.20
N LEU A 180 -20.19 -5.87 0.24
CA LEU A 180 -19.36 -4.92 -0.51
C LEU A 180 -20.11 -4.27 -1.67
N LYS A 181 -21.09 -4.97 -2.27
CA LYS A 181 -21.93 -4.43 -3.36
C LYS A 181 -22.99 -3.43 -2.87
N LYS A 182 -23.56 -3.66 -1.68
CA LYS A 182 -24.72 -2.89 -1.16
C LYS A 182 -24.45 -1.40 -0.85
N LYS A 183 -23.21 -0.91 -0.88
CA LYS A 183 -22.86 0.46 -0.46
C LYS A 183 -22.80 1.51 -1.59
N LYS A 184 -23.22 1.17 -2.81
CA LYS A 184 -23.30 2.11 -3.96
C LYS A 184 -24.74 2.35 -4.43
N LYS A 185 -25.65 2.64 -3.50
CA LYS A 185 -26.98 3.19 -3.83
C LYS A 185 -27.01 4.63 -3.36
N VAL A 186 -26.77 5.57 -4.27
CA VAL A 186 -27.04 6.99 -4.05
C VAL A 186 -28.49 7.22 -4.45
N LYS A 187 -29.30 7.76 -3.53
CA LYS A 187 -30.63 8.27 -3.89
C LYS A 187 -30.42 9.62 -4.57
N GLY A 188 -30.84 9.73 -5.84
CA GLY A 188 -31.02 11.03 -6.48
C GLY A 188 -32.12 11.84 -5.77
N GLN A 189 -32.15 13.16 -6.01
CA GLN A 189 -33.20 14.05 -5.48
C GLN A 189 -34.62 13.68 -5.96
N ASP A 190 -34.70 12.76 -6.92
CA ASP A 190 -35.91 12.41 -7.67
C ASP A 190 -36.43 11.01 -7.29
N GLY A 191 -35.74 10.32 -6.36
CA GLY A 191 -36.13 8.98 -5.89
C GLY A 191 -35.64 7.81 -6.75
N GLU A 192 -34.96 8.07 -7.87
CA GLU A 192 -34.35 7.03 -8.70
C GLU A 192 -33.05 6.48 -8.07
N GLU A 193 -32.88 5.16 -8.20
CA GLU A 193 -31.82 4.37 -7.59
C GLU A 193 -30.76 4.00 -8.63
N PHE A 194 -29.56 4.58 -8.54
CA PHE A 194 -28.48 4.35 -9.52
C PHE A 194 -27.35 3.49 -8.94
N ASP A 195 -26.88 2.52 -9.73
CA ASP A 195 -25.71 1.68 -9.43
C ASP A 195 -24.43 2.30 -10.00
N ILE A 196 -23.59 2.87 -9.11
CA ILE A 196 -22.35 3.54 -9.50
C ILE A 196 -21.20 2.55 -9.82
N ASN A 197 -21.44 1.24 -9.76
CA ASN A 197 -20.41 0.21 -9.95
C ASN A 197 -20.58 -0.62 -11.23
N GLN A 198 -21.62 -0.36 -12.03
CA GLN A 198 -21.87 -1.16 -13.23
C GLN A 198 -21.47 -0.51 -14.57
N ASP A 199 -21.11 0.77 -14.63
CA ASP A 199 -20.79 1.42 -15.91
C ASP A 199 -19.62 2.42 -15.87
N LEU A 200 -18.40 1.89 -15.66
CA LEU A 200 -17.18 2.57 -16.15
C LEU A 200 -16.74 2.04 -17.53
N THR A 201 -17.55 1.18 -18.17
CA THR A 201 -17.22 0.54 -19.45
C THR A 201 -18.20 0.82 -20.61
N SER A 202 -19.26 1.59 -20.43
CA SER A 202 -20.14 2.01 -21.54
C SER A 202 -20.37 3.53 -21.60
N THR A 203 -20.67 4.18 -20.48
CA THR A 203 -21.01 5.62 -20.45
C THR A 203 -19.81 6.55 -20.72
N THR A 204 -18.58 6.11 -20.43
CA THR A 204 -17.38 6.89 -20.75
C THR A 204 -17.12 6.98 -22.26
N LYS A 205 -17.66 6.08 -23.09
CA LYS A 205 -17.52 6.19 -24.56
C LYS A 205 -18.46 7.22 -25.18
N GLU A 206 -19.68 7.37 -24.66
CA GLU A 206 -20.63 8.40 -25.12
C GLU A 206 -20.28 9.79 -24.60
N VAL A 207 -19.77 9.90 -23.38
CA VAL A 207 -19.32 11.21 -22.86
C VAL A 207 -18.05 11.69 -23.57
N ILE A 208 -17.16 10.78 -24.00
CA ILE A 208 -15.96 11.12 -24.78
C ILE A 208 -16.30 11.40 -26.25
N SER A 209 -17.34 10.79 -26.84
CA SER A 209 -17.77 11.15 -28.21
C SER A 209 -18.37 12.55 -28.27
N ASN A 210 -19.07 12.97 -27.21
CA ASN A 210 -19.77 14.26 -27.18
C ASN A 210 -18.91 15.44 -26.72
N LEU A 211 -17.65 15.20 -26.34
CA LEU A 211 -16.66 16.24 -26.01
C LEU A 211 -15.68 16.56 -27.15
N ASN A 212 -15.77 15.84 -28.29
CA ASN A 212 -14.85 15.99 -29.42
C ASN A 212 -15.41 16.78 -30.61
N GLU A 213 -16.61 17.34 -30.54
CA GLU A 213 -17.03 18.38 -31.49
C GLU A 213 -16.36 19.71 -31.13
N GLY A 214 -15.10 19.89 -31.53
CA GLY A 214 -14.48 21.21 -31.44
C GLY A 214 -12.98 21.34 -31.67
N ILE A 215 -12.19 20.25 -31.66
CA ILE A 215 -10.74 20.36 -31.88
C ILE A 215 -10.25 19.19 -32.72
N SER A 216 -9.89 19.46 -33.98
CA SER A 216 -9.27 18.49 -34.90
C SER A 216 -7.85 18.15 -34.46
N PRO A 217 -7.49 16.88 -34.21
CA PRO A 217 -6.10 16.46 -34.11
C PRO A 217 -5.65 15.86 -35.44
N LYS A 218 -4.64 16.48 -36.06
CA LYS A 218 -3.86 15.83 -37.13
C LYS A 218 -3.22 14.56 -36.56
N VAL A 219 -3.67 13.41 -37.06
CA VAL A 219 -3.07 12.09 -36.80
C VAL A 219 -1.80 11.97 -37.64
N THR A 220 -0.64 12.06 -36.99
CA THR A 220 0.63 11.62 -37.60
C THR A 220 0.90 10.20 -37.11
N THR A 221 0.74 9.23 -38.00
CA THR A 221 1.07 7.82 -37.76
C THR A 221 2.58 7.64 -37.68
N ILE A 222 3.10 7.12 -36.56
CA ILE A 222 4.49 6.66 -36.44
C ILE A 222 4.53 5.15 -36.73
N PRO A 223 5.35 4.68 -37.69
CA PRO A 223 5.47 3.26 -38.05
C PRO A 223 6.26 2.44 -37.01
N PRO A 224 6.14 1.09 -37.03
CA PRO A 224 6.70 0.22 -36.00
C PRO A 224 8.22 0.14 -36.10
N VAL A 225 8.92 0.37 -34.99
CA VAL A 225 10.38 0.24 -34.95
C VAL A 225 10.76 -1.20 -34.62
N ASN A 226 11.34 -1.86 -35.62
CA ASN A 226 12.01 -3.15 -35.51
C ASN A 226 13.27 -3.06 -34.63
N ALA A 227 13.55 -4.16 -33.93
CA ALA A 227 14.74 -4.39 -33.13
C ALA A 227 16.02 -4.01 -33.88
N THR A 228 16.76 -3.04 -33.36
CA THR A 228 18.12 -2.73 -33.81
C THR A 228 19.00 -2.52 -32.58
N LYS A 229 20.13 -3.23 -32.53
CA LYS A 229 21.21 -3.10 -31.54
C LYS A 229 21.57 -1.63 -31.35
N LEU A 230 21.53 -1.14 -30.10
CA LEU A 230 22.10 0.14 -29.72
C LEU A 230 23.50 -0.08 -29.15
N ILE A 231 24.47 0.56 -29.82
CA ILE A 231 25.87 0.70 -29.44
C ILE A 231 25.93 1.64 -28.22
N ILE A 232 26.67 1.24 -27.18
CA ILE A 232 26.87 2.01 -25.95
C ILE A 232 27.94 3.09 -26.20
N PRO A 233 27.64 4.41 -26.05
CA PRO A 233 28.68 5.41 -25.93
C PRO A 233 29.29 5.39 -24.53
N ASN A 234 30.58 5.72 -24.48
CA ASN A 234 31.41 5.70 -23.29
C ASN A 234 30.91 6.65 -22.18
N GLN A 235 31.29 6.23 -20.97
CA GLN A 235 31.10 6.84 -19.67
C GLN A 235 31.25 8.37 -19.65
N ASP A 236 30.21 9.07 -19.21
CA ASP A 236 30.32 10.26 -18.38
C ASP A 236 29.17 10.28 -17.37
N LYS A 237 29.47 10.80 -16.17
CA LYS A 237 28.67 10.68 -14.93
C LYS A 237 27.29 11.34 -15.04
N GLU A 238 26.25 10.55 -15.26
CA GLU A 238 24.89 10.97 -14.95
C GLU A 238 24.67 10.89 -13.43
N THR A 239 24.22 11.98 -12.83
CA THR A 239 23.80 11.98 -11.42
C THR A 239 22.33 11.54 -11.32
N CYS A 240 21.93 10.97 -10.18
CA CYS A 240 20.60 10.38 -9.92
C CYS A 240 19.43 11.38 -10.19
N GLY A 241 19.72 12.67 -10.43
CA GLY A 241 18.77 13.73 -10.76
C GLY A 241 18.37 13.88 -12.23
N ASP A 242 19.08 13.26 -13.18
CA ASP A 242 18.92 13.59 -14.61
C ASP A 242 17.95 12.68 -15.38
N LEU A 243 17.50 11.57 -14.78
CA LEU A 243 16.61 10.62 -15.46
C LEU A 243 15.13 10.65 -15.05
N PHE A 244 14.73 11.19 -13.88
CA PHE A 244 13.30 11.27 -13.50
C PHE A 244 13.00 12.38 -12.46
N PRO A 245 12.43 13.55 -12.86
CA PRO A 245 12.36 14.72 -11.99
C PRO A 245 11.36 14.69 -10.82
N ASN A 246 10.30 13.85 -10.84
CA ASN A 246 9.13 14.10 -9.95
C ASN A 246 8.82 13.03 -8.89
N VAL A 247 9.22 11.76 -9.06
CA VAL A 247 8.90 10.69 -8.08
C VAL A 247 10.11 10.39 -7.18
N CYS A 248 11.29 10.18 -7.76
CA CYS A 248 12.51 9.94 -6.97
C CYS A 248 12.98 11.21 -6.23
N ARG A 249 12.89 12.40 -6.84
CA ARG A 249 13.23 13.68 -6.17
C ARG A 249 12.29 14.01 -5.00
N SER A 250 11.01 13.64 -5.10
CA SER A 250 10.03 13.75 -4.01
C SER A 250 10.25 12.75 -2.88
N LEU A 251 10.89 11.59 -3.16
CA LEU A 251 11.10 10.50 -2.21
C LEU A 251 12.47 10.53 -1.52
N LEU A 252 13.51 11.02 -2.21
CA LEU A 252 14.90 10.96 -1.72
C LEU A 252 15.41 12.29 -1.15
N GLY A 253 14.75 13.41 -1.47
CA GLY A 253 15.23 14.76 -1.12
C GLY A 253 16.68 15.00 -1.59
N ASP A 254 17.26 16.15 -1.25
CA ASP A 254 18.68 16.43 -1.50
C ASP A 254 19.60 15.66 -0.54
N SER A 255 19.21 14.45 -0.11
CA SER A 255 19.95 13.72 0.92
C SER A 255 21.13 12.94 0.34
N GLU A 256 22.31 13.12 0.93
CA GLU A 256 23.56 12.45 0.54
C GLU A 256 23.61 10.94 0.85
N SER A 257 22.50 10.29 1.19
CA SER A 257 22.49 8.84 1.47
C SER A 257 21.35 8.06 0.80
N PRO A 258 21.30 8.02 -0.55
CA PRO A 258 20.40 7.11 -1.28
C PRO A 258 20.61 5.63 -0.93
N LYS A 259 21.82 5.26 -0.47
CA LYS A 259 22.18 3.87 -0.11
C LYS A 259 21.46 3.37 1.15
N THR A 260 21.32 4.19 2.19
CA THR A 260 20.65 3.76 3.43
C THR A 260 19.13 3.61 3.23
N ILE A 261 18.52 4.51 2.45
CA ILE A 261 17.09 4.46 2.11
C ILE A 261 16.78 3.23 1.25
N CYS A 262 17.58 2.94 0.21
CA CYS A 262 17.41 1.72 -0.59
C CYS A 262 17.70 0.44 0.21
N LYS A 263 18.56 0.48 1.24
CA LYS A 263 18.84 -0.69 2.09
C LYS A 263 17.71 -0.97 3.10
N MET A 264 16.99 0.05 3.56
CA MET A 264 15.87 -0.07 4.49
C MET A 264 14.52 -0.35 3.78
N PHE A 265 14.30 0.21 2.59
CA PHE A 265 13.05 0.07 1.84
C PHE A 265 13.14 -0.79 0.58
N GLY A 266 14.33 -1.17 0.14
CA GLY A 266 14.54 -2.01 -1.06
C GLY A 266 13.74 -3.33 -1.07
N PRO A 267 13.44 -3.95 0.08
CA PRO A 267 12.57 -5.13 0.10
C PRO A 267 11.07 -4.80 -0.06
N VAL A 268 10.61 -3.63 0.40
CA VAL A 268 9.19 -3.19 0.36
C VAL A 268 8.88 -2.40 -0.93
N LEU A 269 9.89 -1.78 -1.51
CA LEU A 269 9.84 -1.04 -2.76
C LEU A 269 10.94 -1.61 -3.67
N ASP A 270 10.65 -2.70 -4.38
CA ASP A 270 11.38 -3.07 -5.62
C ASP A 270 11.10 -2.02 -6.73
N SER A 271 11.09 -0.74 -6.33
CA SER A 271 10.90 0.39 -7.19
C SER A 271 12.14 0.51 -8.04
N TRP A 272 11.89 0.54 -9.33
CA TRP A 272 12.80 0.88 -10.40
C TRP A 272 13.76 2.05 -10.07
N CYS A 273 13.41 2.93 -9.11
CA CYS A 273 14.23 4.00 -8.56
C CYS A 273 15.58 3.51 -7.99
N CYS A 274 15.62 2.42 -7.21
CA CYS A 274 16.87 1.90 -6.63
C CYS A 274 17.74 1.12 -7.65
N LYS A 275 17.13 0.47 -8.65
CA LYS A 275 17.85 -0.19 -9.76
C LYS A 275 18.54 0.81 -10.69
N SER A 276 17.95 1.99 -10.89
CA SER A 276 18.48 3.02 -11.80
C SER A 276 19.69 3.78 -11.25
N CYS A 277 19.86 3.91 -9.93
CA CYS A 277 21.00 4.66 -9.36
C CYS A 277 22.29 3.83 -9.17
N LYS A 278 22.46 2.70 -9.88
CA LYS A 278 23.69 1.85 -9.93
C LYS A 278 24.44 1.73 -8.60
N VAL A 279 23.73 1.47 -7.50
CA VAL A 279 24.38 1.14 -6.23
C VAL A 279 24.84 -0.32 -6.32
N ALA A 280 26.07 -0.53 -6.80
CA ALA A 280 26.75 -1.80 -6.61
C ALA A 280 26.88 -2.05 -5.10
N ILE A 281 26.23 -3.11 -4.63
CA ILE A 281 26.30 -3.57 -3.24
C ILE A 281 27.52 -4.49 -3.17
N ASN A 282 28.63 -3.98 -2.65
CA ASN A 282 29.66 -4.80 -2.02
C ASN A 282 29.49 -4.69 -0.50
#